data_AF-A0A4W4EK49-F1
#
_entry.id   AF-A0A4W4EK49-F1
#
_cell.length_a   1.000
_cell.length_b   1.000
_cell.length_c   1.000
_cell.angle_alpha   90.00
_cell.angle_beta   90.00
_cell.angle_gamma   90.00
#
_symmetry.space_group_name_H-M   'P 1'
#
loop_
_entity.id
_entity.type
_entity.pdbx_description
1 polymer ?
#
loop_
_entity_poly.entity_id
_entity_poly.type
_entity_poly.pdbx_seq_one_letter_code
_entity_poly.pdbx_strand_id
1 'polypeptide(L)'
;LQNVQNLPIDIQTGKLPDWLVDRRHCSLKWQSAVMVIREKINAAIQDMPESEEIKQLLSGLLHHCLHWIVEILKGTEASSKNIFGRYSSQRMKDWQEIVSLYEKDNAYLAELASLLSRTVSYEGPALRKQIAKAQQLQQELSRRELECQSTAADMKERYYAACRQYGIVGENVARELQALVKDLPTTLEETGKRAACLEDPIKLYAAFTNFVCDWSEPVLPMLSFIQQKGNATMYEWRTGRAPTVIERPVVEEAPPDTVTEEKIDWGDWSAGAGTEAVNSGITVKDSVDWGVTLESGKEIQDTGAGGIDWDESEPAAGEIELVDAGTDCPEGIARGGDALSLLESSQTRNQFIDELMELELFLCQRLSEMSEEGDMVAMSQFQLAPCVIQAQSAQRVQAMLADVRRLLEGLTSLRMQHLFMIQASPRYVERVSDMLRQKLKQADILVLKRASLAQRRQEALEEQANLEPRIDLLAARAKELQKLIEADISKRYNKRPVNLMGVHV
;
A
#
# COMPACT_ATOMS: atom_id res chain seq x y z
N LEU A 1 11.69 -34.16 -66.93
CA LEU A 1 10.84 -32.95 -66.86
C LEU A 1 9.84 -33.15 -65.75
N GLN A 2 10.08 -32.59 -64.57
CA GLN A 2 9.11 -32.65 -63.47
C GLN A 2 7.81 -31.98 -63.93
N ASN A 3 6.70 -32.64 -63.66
CA ASN A 3 5.39 -32.23 -64.12
C ASN A 3 5.03 -30.90 -63.42
N VAL A 4 5.20 -29.77 -64.11
CA VAL A 4 4.96 -28.40 -63.60
C VAL A 4 3.53 -28.24 -63.05
N GLN A 5 2.63 -29.15 -63.45
CA GLN A 5 1.26 -29.27 -62.95
C GLN A 5 1.14 -29.73 -61.48
N ASN A 6 2.21 -30.25 -60.86
CA ASN A 6 2.17 -30.70 -59.46
C ASN A 6 2.76 -29.69 -58.46
N LEU A 7 3.32 -28.57 -58.93
CA LEU A 7 3.91 -27.55 -58.05
C LEU A 7 2.82 -26.68 -57.42
N PRO A 8 2.83 -26.43 -56.10
CA PRO A 8 1.87 -25.53 -55.46
C PRO A 8 2.01 -24.09 -55.93
N ILE A 9 0.92 -23.34 -55.88
CA ILE A 9 0.90 -21.89 -56.08
C ILE A 9 0.84 -21.24 -54.70
N ASP A 10 1.97 -20.71 -54.25
CA ASP A 10 2.04 -20.03 -52.96
C ASP A 10 1.85 -18.51 -53.17
N ILE A 11 0.92 -17.92 -52.42
CA ILE A 11 0.56 -16.50 -52.53
C ILE A 11 0.61 -15.87 -51.14
N GLN A 12 1.34 -14.78 -50.98
CA GLN A 12 1.34 -14.01 -49.73
C GLN A 12 0.03 -13.25 -49.58
N THR A 13 -0.66 -13.42 -48.45
CA THR A 13 -2.01 -12.86 -48.21
C THR A 13 -2.06 -11.33 -48.39
N GLY A 14 -1.02 -10.61 -47.97
CA GLY A 14 -0.94 -9.16 -48.13
C GLY A 14 -0.85 -8.68 -49.60
N LYS A 15 -0.36 -9.54 -50.52
CA LYS A 15 -0.24 -9.24 -51.96
C LYS A 15 -1.33 -9.90 -52.80
N LEU A 16 -2.28 -10.59 -52.17
CA LEU A 16 -3.31 -11.36 -52.84
C LEU A 16 -4.20 -10.50 -53.78
N PRO A 17 -4.68 -9.31 -53.38
CA PRO A 17 -5.46 -8.45 -54.28
C PRO A 17 -4.66 -8.03 -55.53
N ASP A 18 -3.41 -7.62 -55.36
CA ASP A 18 -2.54 -7.21 -56.47
C ASP A 18 -2.22 -8.38 -57.39
N TRP A 19 -1.94 -9.56 -56.81
CA TRP A 19 -1.68 -10.80 -57.55
C TRP A 19 -2.84 -11.20 -58.46
N LEU A 20 -4.09 -10.99 -58.02
CA LEU A 20 -5.30 -11.26 -58.79
C LEU A 20 -5.46 -10.29 -59.97
N VAL A 21 -5.13 -9.01 -59.77
CA VAL A 21 -5.19 -7.98 -60.82
C VAL A 21 -4.07 -8.17 -61.85
N ASP A 22 -2.83 -8.39 -61.40
CA ASP A 22 -1.65 -8.57 -62.27
C ASP A 22 -1.81 -9.74 -63.25
N ARG A 23 -2.44 -10.83 -62.78
CA ARG A 23 -2.74 -12.01 -63.59
C ARG A 23 -4.04 -11.92 -64.39
N ARG A 24 -4.71 -10.76 -64.35
CA ARG A 24 -5.98 -10.48 -65.04
C ARG A 24 -7.12 -11.42 -64.61
N HIS A 25 -7.07 -11.93 -63.38
CA HIS A 25 -8.19 -12.66 -62.78
C HIS A 25 -9.29 -11.71 -62.32
N CYS A 26 -8.93 -10.49 -61.95
CA CYS A 26 -9.86 -9.43 -61.54
C CYS A 26 -9.58 -8.14 -62.33
N SER A 27 -10.63 -7.36 -62.58
CA SER A 27 -10.50 -6.03 -63.20
C SER A 27 -9.80 -5.04 -62.26
N LEU A 28 -8.98 -4.13 -62.80
CA LEU A 28 -8.39 -3.03 -62.02
C LEU A 28 -9.46 -2.11 -61.39
N LYS A 29 -10.65 -2.02 -62.02
CA LYS A 29 -11.78 -1.20 -61.55
C LYS A 29 -12.75 -1.94 -60.63
N TRP A 30 -12.30 -3.05 -60.01
CA TRP A 30 -13.15 -3.87 -59.15
C TRP A 30 -13.74 -3.08 -57.97
N GLN A 31 -13.01 -2.12 -57.40
CA GLN A 31 -13.47 -1.30 -56.27
C GLN A 31 -14.73 -0.50 -56.62
N SER A 32 -14.74 0.19 -57.77
CA SER A 32 -15.92 0.93 -58.24
C SER A 32 -17.08 0.00 -58.59
N ALA A 33 -16.79 -1.19 -59.11
CA ALA A 33 -17.82 -2.18 -59.39
C ALA A 33 -18.47 -2.69 -58.08
N VAL A 34 -17.67 -3.03 -57.07
CA VAL A 34 -18.15 -3.48 -55.76
C VAL A 34 -18.97 -2.39 -55.05
N MET A 35 -18.61 -1.11 -55.16
CA MET A 35 -19.42 -0.02 -54.60
C MET A 35 -20.84 0.01 -55.19
N VAL A 36 -20.96 -0.02 -56.51
CA VAL A 36 -22.27 -0.04 -57.21
C VAL A 36 -23.06 -1.30 -56.85
N ILE A 37 -22.39 -2.44 -56.70
CA ILE A 37 -23.05 -3.69 -56.32
C ILE A 37 -23.55 -3.61 -54.87
N ARG A 38 -22.77 -3.03 -53.94
CA ARG A 38 -23.20 -2.83 -52.54
C ARG A 38 -24.40 -1.90 -52.42
N GLU A 39 -24.47 -0.85 -53.25
CA GLU A 39 -25.66 0.02 -53.32
C GLU A 39 -26.90 -0.77 -53.75
N LYS A 40 -26.77 -1.62 -54.78
CA LYS A 40 -27.86 -2.51 -55.23
C LYS A 40 -28.24 -3.56 -54.17
N ILE A 41 -27.26 -4.13 -53.46
CA ILE A 41 -27.52 -5.03 -52.33
C ILE A 41 -28.33 -4.31 -51.24
N ASN A 42 -27.93 -3.09 -50.85
CA ASN A 42 -28.62 -2.33 -49.82
C ASN A 42 -30.08 -2.02 -50.21
N ALA A 43 -30.34 -1.72 -51.48
CA ALA A 43 -31.70 -1.56 -52.00
C ALA A 43 -32.48 -2.89 -51.99
N ALA A 44 -31.88 -3.98 -52.47
CA ALA A 44 -32.52 -5.29 -52.56
C ALA A 44 -32.79 -5.95 -51.18
N ILE A 45 -32.02 -5.59 -50.15
CA ILE A 45 -32.24 -6.03 -48.76
C ILE A 45 -33.53 -5.42 -48.18
N GLN A 46 -33.93 -4.20 -48.59
CA GLN A 46 -35.13 -3.55 -48.08
C GLN A 46 -36.43 -4.28 -48.51
N ASP A 47 -36.39 -4.97 -49.64
CA ASP A 47 -37.53 -5.71 -50.21
C ASP A 47 -37.60 -7.19 -49.74
N MET A 48 -36.79 -7.57 -48.75
CA MET A 48 -36.59 -8.95 -48.31
C MET A 48 -37.59 -9.40 -47.23
N PRO A 49 -38.14 -10.63 -47.27
CA PRO A 49 -39.02 -11.13 -46.23
C PRO A 49 -38.27 -11.39 -44.91
N GLU A 50 -38.93 -11.16 -43.77
CA GLU A 50 -38.39 -11.39 -42.42
C GLU A 50 -38.25 -12.89 -42.08
N SER A 51 -37.35 -13.60 -42.77
CA SER A 51 -36.94 -14.94 -42.35
C SER A 51 -35.62 -14.86 -41.59
N GLU A 52 -35.57 -15.52 -40.43
CA GLU A 52 -34.42 -15.49 -39.53
C GLU A 52 -33.16 -16.11 -40.18
N GLU A 53 -33.37 -17.08 -41.08
CA GLU A 53 -32.32 -17.71 -41.89
C GLU A 53 -31.64 -16.70 -42.82
N ILE A 54 -32.42 -15.84 -43.48
CA ILE A 54 -31.89 -14.82 -44.38
C ILE A 54 -31.16 -13.72 -43.58
N LYS A 55 -31.65 -13.32 -42.41
CA LYS A 55 -30.97 -12.36 -41.53
C LYS A 55 -29.61 -12.89 -41.05
N GLN A 56 -29.52 -14.18 -40.70
CA GLN A 56 -28.25 -14.82 -40.35
C GLN A 56 -27.28 -14.88 -41.54
N LEU A 57 -27.77 -15.19 -42.75
CA LEU A 57 -26.98 -15.22 -43.99
C LEU A 57 -26.47 -13.82 -44.41
N LEU A 58 -27.26 -12.78 -44.19
CA LEU A 58 -26.86 -11.39 -44.45
C LEU A 58 -25.79 -10.88 -43.48
N SER A 59 -25.64 -11.50 -42.30
CA SER A 59 -24.61 -11.11 -41.33
C SER A 59 -23.18 -11.54 -41.74
N GLY A 60 -23.06 -12.44 -42.72
CA GLY A 60 -21.82 -12.87 -43.33
C GLY A 60 -21.88 -12.70 -44.84
N LEU A 61 -21.83 -11.45 -45.33
CA LEU A 61 -21.88 -11.08 -46.76
C LEU A 61 -20.69 -11.64 -47.56
N LEU A 62 -20.73 -12.94 -47.81
CA LEU A 62 -19.84 -13.68 -48.69
C LEU A 62 -20.59 -13.94 -50.00
N HIS A 63 -19.86 -13.97 -51.12
CA HIS A 63 -20.40 -14.34 -52.43
C HIS A 63 -21.20 -15.66 -52.40
N HIS A 64 -20.79 -16.59 -51.54
CA HIS A 64 -21.50 -17.86 -51.36
C HIS A 64 -22.91 -17.68 -50.77
N CYS A 65 -23.10 -16.70 -49.88
CA CYS A 65 -24.38 -16.36 -49.28
C CYS A 65 -25.33 -15.72 -50.31
N LEU A 66 -24.82 -14.96 -51.28
CA LEU A 66 -25.62 -14.40 -52.38
C LEU A 66 -26.18 -15.49 -53.30
N HIS A 67 -25.37 -16.49 -53.65
CA HIS A 67 -25.84 -17.66 -54.39
C HIS A 67 -26.89 -18.44 -53.60
N TRP A 68 -26.69 -18.61 -52.30
CA TRP A 68 -27.64 -19.30 -51.44
C TRP A 68 -28.97 -18.55 -51.30
N ILE A 69 -28.95 -17.22 -51.21
CA ILE A 69 -30.17 -16.38 -51.24
C ILE A 69 -30.93 -16.60 -52.55
N VAL A 70 -30.23 -16.63 -53.68
CA VAL A 70 -30.84 -16.93 -54.98
C VAL A 70 -31.43 -18.34 -55.01
N GLU A 71 -30.79 -19.35 -54.43
CA GLU A 71 -31.34 -20.71 -54.33
C GLU A 71 -32.59 -20.79 -53.42
N ILE A 72 -32.60 -20.10 -52.27
CA ILE A 72 -33.78 -20.00 -51.41
C ILE A 72 -34.94 -19.35 -52.19
N LEU A 73 -34.67 -18.25 -52.89
CA LEU A 73 -35.67 -17.55 -53.70
C LEU A 73 -36.20 -18.43 -54.85
N LYS A 74 -35.38 -19.30 -55.45
CA LYS A 74 -35.85 -20.29 -56.45
C LYS A 74 -36.86 -21.27 -55.86
N GLY A 75 -36.72 -21.63 -54.58
CA GLY A 75 -37.64 -22.52 -53.86
C GLY A 75 -38.93 -21.81 -53.44
N THR A 76 -38.84 -20.59 -52.92
CA THR A 76 -40.01 -19.83 -52.43
C THR A 76 -40.83 -19.19 -53.55
N GLU A 77 -40.22 -18.85 -54.69
CA GLU A 77 -40.87 -18.19 -55.83
C GLU A 77 -41.04 -19.13 -57.05
N ALA A 78 -41.05 -20.45 -56.82
CA ALA A 78 -41.14 -21.47 -57.87
C ALA A 78 -42.39 -21.33 -58.79
N SER A 79 -43.46 -20.70 -58.32
CA SER A 79 -44.72 -20.46 -59.04
C SER A 79 -44.72 -19.20 -59.93
N SER A 80 -43.69 -18.36 -59.89
CA SER A 80 -43.64 -17.07 -60.61
C SER A 80 -42.81 -17.13 -61.90
N LYS A 81 -42.88 -18.24 -62.67
CA LYS A 81 -42.17 -18.34 -63.96
C LYS A 81 -43.07 -17.89 -65.11
N ASN A 82 -42.57 -16.97 -65.94
CA ASN A 82 -43.22 -16.60 -67.20
C ASN A 82 -43.15 -17.75 -68.21
N ILE A 83 -43.98 -17.69 -69.27
CA ILE A 83 -44.13 -18.71 -70.33
C ILE A 83 -42.79 -19.13 -71.00
N PHE A 84 -41.74 -18.33 -70.87
CA PHE A 84 -40.37 -18.62 -71.36
C PHE A 84 -39.41 -19.15 -70.29
N GLY A 85 -39.91 -19.60 -69.12
CA GLY A 85 -39.10 -20.20 -68.05
C GLY A 85 -38.29 -19.21 -67.19
N ARG A 86 -38.47 -17.89 -67.38
CA ARG A 86 -37.80 -16.84 -66.59
C ARG A 86 -38.66 -16.42 -65.39
N TYR A 87 -38.05 -16.20 -64.23
CA TYR A 87 -38.72 -15.71 -63.03
C TYR A 87 -39.27 -14.29 -63.24
N SER A 88 -40.50 -14.03 -62.82
CA SER A 88 -41.23 -12.77 -63.06
C SER A 88 -41.10 -11.77 -61.92
N SER A 89 -40.79 -12.24 -60.70
CA SER A 89 -40.61 -11.42 -59.50
C SER A 89 -39.44 -10.46 -59.63
N GLN A 90 -39.66 -9.21 -59.20
CA GLN A 90 -38.64 -8.16 -59.22
C GLN A 90 -37.45 -8.52 -58.31
N ARG A 91 -37.73 -9.02 -57.10
CA ARG A 91 -36.72 -9.48 -56.13
C ARG A 91 -35.76 -10.52 -56.72
N MET A 92 -36.30 -11.56 -57.37
CA MET A 92 -35.46 -12.59 -58.00
C MET A 92 -34.58 -12.01 -59.10
N LYS A 93 -35.09 -11.07 -59.90
CA LYS A 93 -34.31 -10.38 -60.94
C LYS A 93 -33.20 -9.53 -60.33
N ASP A 94 -33.49 -8.79 -59.26
CA ASP A 94 -32.51 -7.94 -58.60
C ASP A 94 -31.37 -8.76 -57.98
N TRP A 95 -31.68 -9.86 -57.28
CA TRP A 95 -30.67 -10.75 -56.71
C TRP A 95 -29.89 -11.53 -57.79
N GLN A 96 -30.54 -11.95 -58.88
CA GLN A 96 -29.84 -12.53 -60.04
C GLN A 96 -28.92 -11.52 -60.72
N GLU A 97 -29.35 -10.26 -60.84
CA GLU A 97 -28.53 -9.18 -61.37
C GLU A 97 -27.31 -8.93 -60.48
N ILE A 98 -27.50 -8.83 -59.15
CA ILE A 98 -26.42 -8.67 -58.18
C ILE A 98 -25.38 -9.80 -58.31
N VAL A 99 -25.83 -11.06 -58.38
CA VAL A 99 -24.93 -12.22 -58.58
C VAL A 99 -24.18 -12.08 -59.91
N SER A 100 -24.88 -11.76 -61.00
CA SER A 100 -24.25 -11.60 -62.32
C SER A 100 -23.21 -10.47 -62.36
N LEU A 101 -23.44 -9.38 -61.61
CA LEU A 101 -22.50 -8.27 -61.50
C LEU A 101 -21.27 -8.64 -60.67
N TYR A 102 -21.43 -9.48 -59.64
CA TYR A 102 -20.31 -10.02 -58.87
C TYR A 102 -19.45 -11.00 -59.67
N GLU A 103 -20.09 -11.88 -60.45
CA GLU A 103 -19.41 -12.85 -61.32
C GLU A 103 -18.71 -12.15 -62.49
N LYS A 104 -19.27 -11.04 -62.99
CA LYS A 104 -18.65 -10.22 -64.02
C LYS A 104 -17.29 -9.72 -63.55
N ASP A 105 -16.26 -10.01 -64.34
CA ASP A 105 -14.86 -9.68 -64.05
C ASP A 105 -14.33 -10.22 -62.70
N ASN A 106 -15.01 -11.24 -62.13
CA ASN A 106 -14.70 -11.86 -60.83
C ASN A 106 -14.56 -10.85 -59.67
N ALA A 107 -15.41 -9.81 -59.65
CA ALA A 107 -15.37 -8.77 -58.62
C ALA A 107 -15.48 -9.33 -57.19
N TYR A 108 -16.21 -10.44 -57.02
CA TYR A 108 -16.34 -11.11 -55.72
C TYR A 108 -14.99 -11.61 -55.17
N LEU A 109 -14.12 -12.15 -56.03
CA LEU A 109 -12.85 -12.72 -55.63
C LEU A 109 -11.90 -11.63 -55.13
N ALA A 110 -11.93 -10.46 -55.77
CA ALA A 110 -11.19 -9.29 -55.34
C ALA A 110 -11.68 -8.75 -53.98
N GLU A 111 -12.99 -8.73 -53.74
CA GLU A 111 -13.56 -8.32 -52.45
C GLU A 111 -13.18 -9.28 -51.32
N LEU A 112 -13.29 -10.60 -51.55
CA LEU A 112 -12.90 -11.62 -50.57
C LEU A 112 -11.40 -11.56 -50.26
N ALA A 113 -10.56 -11.39 -51.28
CA ALA A 113 -9.11 -11.22 -51.13
C ALA A 113 -8.75 -9.95 -50.34
N SER A 114 -9.43 -8.83 -50.62
CA SER A 114 -9.23 -7.58 -49.91
C SER A 114 -9.68 -7.68 -48.45
N LEU A 115 -10.82 -8.33 -48.19
CA LEU A 115 -11.32 -8.59 -46.85
C LEU A 115 -10.35 -9.46 -46.04
N LEU A 116 -9.91 -10.60 -46.59
CA LEU A 116 -8.94 -11.48 -45.94
C LEU A 116 -7.62 -10.74 -45.63
N SER A 117 -7.11 -9.97 -46.59
CA SER A 117 -5.90 -9.16 -46.40
C SER A 117 -6.06 -8.15 -45.27
N ARG A 118 -7.20 -7.46 -45.18
CA ARG A 118 -7.48 -6.49 -44.11
C ARG A 118 -7.59 -7.16 -42.74
N THR A 119 -8.30 -8.27 -42.67
CA THR A 119 -8.52 -9.05 -41.45
C THR A 119 -7.20 -9.56 -40.86
N VAL A 120 -6.31 -10.07 -41.71
CA VAL A 120 -4.98 -10.57 -41.29
C VAL A 120 -4.00 -9.44 -40.98
N SER A 121 -3.99 -8.36 -41.78
CA SER A 121 -2.96 -7.32 -41.69
C SER A 121 -3.28 -6.24 -40.66
N TYR A 122 -4.56 -6.03 -40.31
CA TYR A 122 -4.98 -4.92 -39.46
C TYR A 122 -5.90 -5.36 -38.32
N GLU A 123 -7.03 -6.03 -38.62
CA GLU A 123 -8.07 -6.30 -37.61
C GLU A 123 -7.60 -7.29 -36.53
N GLY A 124 -7.02 -8.43 -36.93
CA GLY A 124 -6.46 -9.43 -36.00
C GLY A 124 -5.34 -8.88 -35.12
N PRO A 125 -4.28 -8.25 -35.70
CA PRO A 125 -3.25 -7.56 -34.91
C PRO A 125 -3.79 -6.49 -33.96
N ALA A 126 -4.78 -5.70 -34.37
CA ALA A 126 -5.38 -4.66 -33.52
C ALA A 126 -6.10 -5.27 -32.30
N LEU A 127 -6.90 -6.32 -32.51
CA LEU A 127 -7.58 -7.03 -31.41
C LEU A 127 -6.58 -7.71 -30.47
N ARG A 128 -5.56 -8.40 -31.00
CA ARG A 128 -4.47 -8.98 -30.18
C ARG A 128 -3.77 -7.93 -29.34
N LYS A 129 -3.51 -6.75 -29.90
CA LYS A 129 -2.90 -5.64 -29.18
C LYS A 129 -3.80 -5.12 -28.06
N GLN A 130 -5.11 -5.08 -28.25
CA GLN A 130 -6.07 -4.71 -27.20
C GLN A 130 -6.09 -5.77 -26.08
N ILE A 131 -6.15 -7.05 -26.42
CA ILE A 131 -6.08 -8.15 -25.44
C ILE A 131 -4.77 -8.09 -24.64
N ALA A 132 -3.62 -7.92 -25.31
CA ALA A 132 -2.33 -7.83 -24.65
C ALA A 132 -2.24 -6.61 -23.70
N LYS A 133 -2.83 -5.47 -24.08
CA LYS A 133 -2.92 -4.30 -23.19
C LYS A 133 -3.78 -4.58 -21.95
N ALA A 134 -4.93 -5.22 -22.13
CA ALA A 134 -5.80 -5.59 -21.02
C ALA A 134 -5.09 -6.56 -20.06
N GLN A 135 -4.38 -7.57 -20.58
CA GLN A 135 -3.58 -8.52 -19.79
C GLN A 135 -2.44 -7.82 -19.04
N GLN A 136 -1.69 -6.94 -19.71
CA GLN A 136 -0.63 -6.16 -19.06
C GLN A 136 -1.17 -5.28 -17.94
N LEU A 137 -2.31 -4.62 -18.18
CA LEU A 137 -2.98 -3.79 -17.17
C LEU A 137 -3.43 -4.64 -15.96
N GLN A 138 -4.00 -5.83 -16.19
CA GLN A 138 -4.36 -6.74 -15.10
C GLN A 138 -3.14 -7.17 -14.27
N GLN A 139 -2.02 -7.50 -14.91
CA GLN A 139 -0.80 -7.88 -14.20
C GLN A 139 -0.25 -6.70 -13.38
N GLU A 140 -0.22 -5.50 -13.95
CA GLU A 140 0.22 -4.31 -13.23
C GLU A 140 -0.70 -3.98 -12.03
N LEU A 141 -2.02 -4.05 -12.22
CA LEU A 141 -2.99 -3.80 -11.14
C LEU A 141 -2.87 -4.85 -10.04
N SER A 142 -2.73 -6.13 -10.38
CA SER A 142 -2.55 -7.21 -9.40
C SER A 142 -1.27 -7.03 -8.57
N ARG A 143 -0.16 -6.60 -9.20
CA ARG A 143 1.07 -6.26 -8.48
C ARG A 143 0.85 -5.09 -7.53
N ARG A 144 0.21 -4.01 -7.99
CA ARG A 144 -0.09 -2.83 -7.16
C ARG A 144 -1.06 -3.14 -6.02
N GLU A 145 -2.01 -4.06 -6.20
CA GLU A 145 -2.90 -4.55 -5.13
C GLU A 145 -2.09 -5.25 -4.02
N LEU A 146 -1.14 -6.11 -4.39
CA LEU A 146 -0.27 -6.80 -3.45
C LEU A 146 0.65 -5.82 -2.70
N GLU A 147 1.24 -4.85 -3.42
CA GLU A 147 2.03 -3.77 -2.82
C GLU A 147 1.20 -2.95 -1.82
N CYS A 148 -0.03 -2.55 -2.18
CA CYS A 148 -0.93 -1.86 -1.24
C CYS A 148 -1.28 -2.72 -0.03
N GLN A 149 -1.47 -4.04 -0.22
CA GLN A 149 -1.76 -4.96 0.87
C GLN A 149 -0.57 -5.10 1.83
N SER A 150 0.65 -5.30 1.33
CA SER A 150 1.83 -5.41 2.18
C SER A 150 2.09 -4.12 2.93
N THR A 151 2.06 -2.97 2.24
CA THR A 151 2.27 -1.67 2.90
C THR A 151 1.19 -1.36 3.93
N ALA A 152 -0.08 -1.72 3.68
CA ALA A 152 -1.14 -1.57 4.68
C ALA A 152 -0.90 -2.45 5.92
N ALA A 153 -0.43 -3.69 5.72
CA ALA A 153 -0.08 -4.59 6.82
C ALA A 153 1.11 -4.04 7.64
N ASP A 154 2.17 -3.57 6.96
CA ASP A 154 3.34 -2.97 7.61
C ASP A 154 2.96 -1.74 8.46
N MET A 155 2.06 -0.89 7.96
CA MET A 155 1.58 0.28 8.71
C MET A 155 0.78 -0.13 9.95
N LYS A 156 -0.07 -1.17 9.84
CA LYS A 156 -0.79 -1.73 11.01
C LYS A 156 0.17 -2.36 12.02
N GLU A 157 1.18 -3.08 11.57
CA GLU A 157 2.19 -3.66 12.45
C GLU A 157 2.97 -2.57 13.18
N ARG A 158 3.41 -1.53 12.47
CA ARG A 158 4.07 -0.36 13.08
C ARG A 158 3.18 0.37 14.08
N TYR A 159 1.87 0.45 13.82
CA TYR A 159 0.90 0.98 14.76
C TYR A 159 0.84 0.15 16.05
N TYR A 160 0.65 -1.17 15.93
CA TYR A 160 0.58 -2.04 17.11
C TYR A 160 1.91 -2.15 17.85
N ALA A 161 3.04 -2.11 17.14
CA ALA A 161 4.37 -2.04 17.75
C ALA A 161 4.55 -0.77 18.59
N ALA A 162 4.12 0.38 18.06
CA ALA A 162 4.14 1.62 18.83
C ALA A 162 3.17 1.56 20.03
N CYS A 163 1.96 1.01 19.86
CA CYS A 163 1.03 0.79 20.98
C CYS A 163 1.66 -0.07 22.10
N ARG A 164 2.39 -1.13 21.75
CA ARG A 164 3.13 -1.95 22.72
C ARG A 164 4.21 -1.19 23.49
N GLN A 165 4.89 -0.23 22.85
CA GLN A 165 5.90 0.62 23.52
C GLN A 165 5.27 1.50 24.61
N TYR A 166 4.03 1.97 24.41
CA TYR A 166 3.27 2.69 25.43
C TYR A 166 2.57 1.77 26.45
N GLY A 167 2.49 0.46 26.17
CA GLY A 167 1.75 -0.49 27.00
C GLY A 167 0.24 -0.40 26.84
N ILE A 168 -0.23 0.04 25.66
CA ILE A 168 -1.65 0.19 25.31
C ILE A 168 -2.06 -0.86 24.26
N VAL A 169 -3.35 -1.16 24.20
CA VAL A 169 -3.96 -2.09 23.22
C VAL A 169 -4.19 -1.37 21.89
N GLY A 170 -4.57 -0.09 21.94
CA GLY A 170 -4.83 0.73 20.76
C GLY A 170 -6.30 0.75 20.32
N GLU A 171 -7.26 0.51 21.22
CA GLU A 171 -8.69 0.68 20.91
C GLU A 171 -9.08 2.15 21.04
N ASN A 172 -8.77 2.76 22.19
CA ASN A 172 -8.90 4.19 22.40
C ASN A 172 -7.62 4.73 23.03
N VAL A 173 -6.67 5.08 22.17
CA VAL A 173 -5.33 5.56 22.55
C VAL A 173 -5.39 6.67 23.61
N ALA A 174 -6.25 7.67 23.45
CA ALA A 174 -6.33 8.79 24.39
C ALA A 174 -6.76 8.33 25.79
N ARG A 175 -7.80 7.48 25.88
CA ARG A 175 -8.29 6.96 27.17
C ARG A 175 -7.32 5.98 27.81
N GLU A 176 -6.71 5.10 27.02
CA GLU A 176 -5.74 4.12 27.51
C GLU A 176 -4.49 4.81 28.06
N LEU A 177 -3.98 5.84 27.37
CA LEU A 177 -2.85 6.64 27.87
C LEU A 177 -3.20 7.39 29.15
N GLN A 178 -4.40 7.97 29.26
CA GLN A 178 -4.86 8.63 30.49
C GLN A 178 -5.03 7.66 31.65
N ALA A 179 -5.53 6.44 31.40
CA ALA A 179 -5.65 5.41 32.43
C ALA A 179 -4.29 5.03 33.01
N LEU A 180 -3.27 4.89 32.17
CA LEU A 180 -1.90 4.60 32.63
C LEU A 180 -1.32 5.69 33.54
N VAL A 181 -1.70 6.95 33.34
CA VAL A 181 -1.30 8.07 34.22
C VAL A 181 -1.98 8.00 35.58
N LYS A 182 -3.23 7.51 35.63
CA LYS A 182 -3.96 7.32 36.89
C LYS A 182 -3.29 6.25 37.77
N ASP A 183 -2.67 5.25 37.15
CA ASP A 183 -1.96 4.18 37.86
C ASP A 183 -0.52 4.59 38.26
N LEU A 184 0.06 5.60 37.60
CA LEU A 184 1.45 6.04 37.82
C LEU A 184 1.79 6.34 39.30
N PRO A 185 0.98 7.09 40.08
CA PRO A 185 1.29 7.36 41.49
C PRO A 185 1.48 6.09 42.33
N THR A 186 0.72 5.03 42.05
CA THR A 186 0.84 3.75 42.77
C THR A 186 2.16 3.06 42.45
N THR A 187 2.57 3.05 41.18
CA THR A 187 3.86 2.48 40.75
C THR A 187 5.06 3.24 41.32
N LEU A 188 4.96 4.56 41.47
CA LEU A 188 5.98 5.38 42.10
C LEU A 188 6.04 5.14 43.62
N GLU A 189 4.90 4.96 44.28
CA GLU A 189 4.86 4.59 45.69
C GLU A 189 5.51 3.22 45.96
N GLU A 190 5.23 2.23 45.12
CA GLU A 190 5.89 0.91 45.17
C GLU A 190 7.40 1.02 44.94
N THR A 191 7.84 1.89 44.03
CA THR A 191 9.26 2.14 43.77
C THR A 191 9.95 2.80 44.95
N GLY A 192 9.31 3.79 45.59
CA GLY A 192 9.80 4.38 46.84
C GLY A 192 9.88 3.36 47.98
N LYS A 193 8.92 2.44 48.11
CA LYS A 193 8.98 1.35 49.11
C LYS A 193 10.13 0.39 48.85
N ARG A 194 10.42 0.08 47.58
CA ARG A 194 11.56 -0.78 47.20
C ARG A 194 12.91 -0.14 47.52
N ALA A 195 13.01 1.19 47.55
CA ALA A 195 14.25 1.88 47.93
C ALA A 195 14.76 1.53 49.34
N ALA A 196 13.93 0.94 50.21
CA ALA A 196 14.35 0.42 51.51
C ALA A 196 15.51 -0.59 51.43
N CYS A 197 15.65 -1.33 50.33
CA CYS A 197 16.78 -2.27 50.13
C CYS A 197 18.14 -1.58 49.98
N LEU A 198 18.17 -0.25 49.77
CA LEU A 198 19.39 0.51 49.54
C LEU A 198 20.14 0.90 50.82
N GLU A 199 19.66 0.51 52.00
CA GLU A 199 20.31 0.85 53.28
C GLU A 199 21.79 0.43 53.33
N ASP A 200 22.06 -0.82 52.94
CA ASP A 200 23.39 -1.41 52.92
C ASP A 200 24.35 -0.75 51.90
N PRO A 201 23.98 -0.58 50.62
CA PRO A 201 24.86 0.07 49.66
C PRO A 201 25.08 1.57 49.96
N ILE A 202 24.10 2.28 50.53
CA ILE A 202 24.29 3.68 50.97
C ILE A 202 25.32 3.75 52.10
N LYS A 203 25.21 2.88 53.12
CA LYS A 203 26.18 2.82 54.22
C LYS A 203 27.58 2.47 53.72
N LEU A 204 27.67 1.54 52.77
CA LEU A 204 28.94 1.18 52.15
C LEU A 204 29.55 2.38 51.42
N TYR A 205 28.75 3.10 50.61
CA TYR A 205 29.22 4.29 49.89
C TYR A 205 29.69 5.38 50.84
N ALA A 206 28.89 5.74 51.85
CA ALA A 206 29.23 6.76 52.84
C ALA A 206 30.48 6.41 53.66
N ALA A 207 30.64 5.13 54.04
CA ALA A 207 31.84 4.69 54.73
C ALA A 207 33.07 4.80 53.82
N PHE A 208 32.90 4.49 52.54
CA PHE A 208 33.99 4.50 51.56
C PHE A 208 34.44 5.91 51.21
N THR A 209 33.52 6.85 50.98
CA THR A 209 33.84 8.26 50.71
C THR A 209 34.52 8.93 51.90
N ASN A 210 34.06 8.64 53.13
CA ASN A 210 34.72 9.12 54.34
C ASN A 210 36.12 8.51 54.50
N PHE A 211 36.29 7.20 54.26
CA PHE A 211 37.59 6.54 54.42
C PHE A 211 38.63 6.97 53.37
N VAL A 212 38.24 7.15 52.11
CA VAL A 212 39.18 7.45 51.01
C VAL A 212 39.38 8.95 50.80
N CYS A 213 38.35 9.77 51.04
CA CYS A 213 38.36 11.19 50.71
C CYS A 213 38.26 12.11 51.93
N ASP A 214 38.17 11.58 53.16
CA ASP A 214 37.86 12.34 54.39
C ASP A 214 36.58 13.19 54.24
N TRP A 215 35.63 12.72 53.43
CA TRP A 215 34.39 13.46 53.14
C TRP A 215 33.41 13.33 54.32
N SER A 216 33.12 14.45 54.97
CA SER A 216 32.27 14.52 56.18
C SER A 216 30.82 14.94 55.91
N GLU A 217 30.50 15.41 54.70
CA GLU A 217 29.15 15.86 54.35
C GLU A 217 28.23 14.67 53.98
N PRO A 218 26.91 14.81 54.16
CA PRO A 218 25.96 13.75 53.79
C PRO A 218 26.02 13.47 52.29
N VAL A 219 26.27 12.20 51.94
CA VAL A 219 26.24 11.71 50.56
C VAL A 219 24.85 11.18 50.21
N LEU A 220 24.46 11.31 48.94
CA LEU A 220 23.20 10.80 48.39
C LEU A 220 21.95 11.24 49.23
N PRO A 221 21.73 12.56 49.43
CA PRO A 221 20.70 13.06 50.33
C PRO A 221 19.27 12.69 49.92
N MET A 222 18.96 12.69 48.61
CA MET A 222 17.63 12.34 48.10
C MET A 222 17.37 10.85 48.24
N LEU A 223 18.35 10.04 47.86
CA LEU A 223 18.33 8.59 47.94
C LEU A 223 18.18 8.12 49.40
N SER A 224 18.94 8.73 50.32
CA SER A 224 18.88 8.43 51.76
C SER A 224 17.53 8.77 52.36
N PHE A 225 16.91 9.88 51.93
CA PHE A 225 15.59 10.27 52.41
C PHE A 225 14.50 9.31 51.93
N ILE A 226 14.48 8.99 50.62
CA ILE A 226 13.51 8.05 50.06
C ILE A 226 13.71 6.63 50.62
N GLN A 227 14.94 6.22 50.90
CA GLN A 227 15.23 4.93 51.55
C GLN A 227 14.58 4.84 52.95
N GLN A 228 14.56 5.93 53.72
CA GLN A 228 14.00 5.95 55.08
C GLN A 228 12.48 6.21 55.14
N LYS A 229 11.98 7.09 54.26
CA LYS A 229 10.61 7.62 54.31
C LYS A 229 9.72 7.12 53.17
N GLY A 230 10.28 6.48 52.16
CA GLY A 230 9.58 6.09 50.94
C GLY A 230 9.29 7.29 50.03
N ASN A 231 8.30 7.14 49.14
CA ASN A 231 7.88 8.19 48.21
C ASN A 231 7.00 9.25 48.93
N ALA A 232 7.61 10.01 49.84
CA ALA A 232 6.96 11.08 50.59
C ALA A 232 6.64 12.31 49.71
N THR A 233 5.95 13.30 50.28
CA THR A 233 5.61 14.54 49.59
C THR A 233 6.78 15.53 49.55
N MET A 234 6.78 16.42 48.56
CA MET A 234 7.70 17.55 48.47
C MET A 234 7.66 18.43 49.73
N TYR A 235 6.48 18.57 50.36
CA TYR A 235 6.32 19.25 51.65
C TYR A 235 7.15 18.61 52.78
N GLU A 236 7.09 17.28 52.91
CA GLU A 236 7.82 16.56 53.97
C GLU A 236 9.34 16.66 53.77
N TRP A 237 9.80 16.65 52.52
CA TRP A 237 11.21 16.87 52.18
C TRP A 237 11.69 18.28 52.56
N ARG A 238 10.91 19.33 52.27
CA ARG A 238 11.29 20.72 52.56
C ARG A 238 11.22 21.07 54.05
N THR A 239 10.22 20.55 54.75
CA THR A 239 9.92 20.96 56.14
C THR A 239 10.39 19.96 57.20
N GLY A 240 10.71 18.73 56.79
CA GLY A 240 11.04 17.63 57.68
C GLY A 240 9.83 17.09 58.47
N ARG A 241 8.60 17.55 58.20
CA ARG A 241 7.37 17.12 58.88
C ARG A 241 6.32 16.64 57.87
N ALA A 242 5.65 15.53 58.18
CA ALA A 242 4.58 15.02 57.35
C ALA A 242 3.37 15.99 57.35
N PRO A 243 2.75 16.26 56.18
CA PRO A 243 1.60 17.14 56.10
C PRO A 243 0.36 16.51 56.73
N THR A 244 -0.48 17.32 57.38
CA THR A 244 -1.79 16.91 57.93
C THR A 244 -2.88 16.79 56.87
N VAL A 245 -2.80 17.56 55.78
CA VAL A 245 -3.74 17.51 54.64
C VAL A 245 -2.96 17.63 53.34
N ILE A 246 -3.29 16.79 52.36
CA ILE A 246 -2.71 16.80 51.01
C ILE A 246 -3.81 17.20 50.02
N GLU A 247 -3.67 18.37 49.40
CA GLU A 247 -4.59 18.84 48.37
C GLU A 247 -3.93 18.67 46.99
N ARG A 248 -4.22 17.55 46.31
CA ARG A 248 -3.70 17.29 44.96
C ARG A 248 -4.43 18.12 43.92
N PRO A 249 -3.74 18.66 42.89
CA PRO A 249 -4.41 19.28 41.76
C PRO A 249 -5.31 18.24 41.05
N VAL A 250 -6.57 18.61 40.83
CA VAL A 250 -7.54 17.75 40.13
C VAL A 250 -7.14 17.72 38.66
N VAL A 251 -6.76 16.54 38.17
CA VAL A 251 -6.61 16.31 36.73
C VAL A 251 -8.03 16.29 36.16
N GLU A 252 -8.40 17.31 35.38
CA GLU A 252 -9.68 17.33 34.66
C GLU A 252 -9.79 16.05 33.82
N GLU A 253 -10.82 15.24 34.11
CA GLU A 253 -11.15 14.10 33.28
C GLU A 253 -11.57 14.61 31.91
N ALA A 254 -10.93 14.10 30.85
CA ALA A 254 -11.39 14.38 29.50
C ALA A 254 -12.88 13.98 29.39
N PRO A 255 -13.73 14.84 28.80
CA PRO A 255 -15.14 14.53 28.67
C PRO A 255 -15.34 13.19 27.92
N PRO A 256 -16.34 12.38 28.30
CA PRO A 256 -16.65 11.16 27.58
C PRO A 256 -17.04 11.51 26.15
N ASP A 257 -16.30 10.97 25.17
CA ASP A 257 -16.50 11.24 23.75
C ASP A 257 -17.98 11.09 23.35
N THR A 258 -18.55 12.15 22.78
CA THR A 258 -19.45 11.96 21.65
C THR A 258 -18.66 11.16 20.62
N VAL A 259 -19.07 9.91 20.40
CA VAL A 259 -18.75 9.18 19.19
C VAL A 259 -19.33 10.01 18.05
N THR A 260 -18.63 11.05 17.60
CA THR A 260 -18.78 11.46 16.23
C THR A 260 -18.16 10.30 15.46
N GLU A 261 -19.04 9.41 15.01
CA GLU A 261 -18.93 8.90 13.66
C GLU A 261 -18.75 10.14 12.76
N GLU A 262 -17.55 10.72 12.74
CA GLU A 262 -17.11 11.52 11.62
C GLU A 262 -16.97 10.51 10.50
N LYS A 263 -18.13 10.23 9.89
CA LYS A 263 -18.27 9.72 8.55
C LYS A 263 -17.30 10.55 7.73
N ILE A 264 -16.16 9.95 7.46
CA ILE A 264 -15.02 10.61 6.85
C ILE A 264 -15.55 11.22 5.55
N ASP A 265 -15.58 12.56 5.51
CA ASP A 265 -15.87 13.32 4.32
C ASP A 265 -14.65 13.21 3.41
N TRP A 266 -14.59 12.09 2.68
CA TRP A 266 -13.62 11.86 1.63
C TRP A 266 -14.01 12.77 0.47
N GLY A 267 -13.50 14.01 0.50
CA GLY A 267 -13.70 15.00 -0.55
C GLY A 267 -13.77 14.35 -1.93
N ASP A 268 -14.84 14.69 -2.65
CA ASP A 268 -15.28 14.14 -3.93
C ASP A 268 -14.11 13.75 -4.86
N TRP A 269 -13.79 12.45 -4.89
CA TRP A 269 -12.82 11.90 -5.83
C TRP A 269 -13.48 11.48 -7.16
N SER A 270 -14.67 12.01 -7.47
CA SER A 270 -15.50 11.56 -8.59
C SER A 270 -16.34 12.66 -9.26
N ALA A 271 -15.73 13.70 -9.81
CA ALA A 271 -16.42 14.57 -10.77
C ALA A 271 -15.46 15.17 -11.83
N GLY A 272 -15.00 14.31 -12.74
CA GLY A 272 -14.27 14.69 -13.95
C GLY A 272 -14.92 14.12 -15.21
N ALA A 273 -16.25 14.21 -15.31
CA ALA A 273 -16.99 13.86 -16.52
C ALA A 273 -18.04 14.94 -16.82
N GLY A 274 -17.62 15.94 -17.59
CA GLY A 274 -18.45 17.03 -18.10
C GLY A 274 -17.79 17.64 -19.33
N THR A 275 -18.12 17.11 -20.49
CA THR A 275 -17.80 17.65 -21.81
C THR A 275 -18.35 19.07 -21.98
N GLU A 276 -17.48 20.06 -22.17
CA GLU A 276 -17.70 21.15 -23.13
C GLU A 276 -16.37 21.55 -23.77
N ALA A 277 -16.39 21.60 -25.10
CA ALA A 277 -15.25 21.90 -25.94
C ALA A 277 -14.99 23.40 -26.00
N VAL A 278 -13.76 23.83 -25.66
CA VAL A 278 -13.15 25.01 -26.27
C VAL A 278 -11.70 24.69 -26.62
N ASN A 279 -11.42 24.85 -27.90
CA ASN A 279 -10.17 24.61 -28.60
C ASN A 279 -9.14 25.71 -28.26
N SER A 280 -7.91 25.37 -27.87
CA SER A 280 -6.65 26.05 -28.27
C SER A 280 -5.43 25.56 -27.49
N GLY A 281 -4.36 25.19 -28.21
CA GLY A 281 -2.98 25.46 -27.79
C GLY A 281 -2.24 24.36 -27.03
N ILE A 282 -1.44 23.59 -27.78
CA ILE A 282 -0.37 22.74 -27.27
C ILE A 282 0.67 23.58 -26.51
N THR A 283 1.02 23.19 -25.29
CA THR A 283 2.40 23.19 -24.79
C THR A 283 2.54 22.16 -23.66
N VAL A 284 3.33 21.13 -23.95
CA VAL A 284 3.87 20.19 -22.96
C VAL A 284 4.95 20.92 -22.16
N LYS A 285 4.77 21.08 -20.84
CA LYS A 285 5.84 20.99 -19.84
C LYS A 285 5.28 21.08 -18.42
N ASP A 286 5.97 20.36 -17.53
CA ASP A 286 5.80 20.21 -16.09
C ASP A 286 4.71 19.20 -15.67
N SER A 287 4.99 17.90 -15.66
CA SER A 287 5.80 17.23 -14.61
C SER A 287 5.37 17.66 -13.21
N VAL A 288 4.16 17.25 -12.80
CA VAL A 288 3.80 17.25 -11.38
C VAL A 288 4.57 16.11 -10.73
N ASP A 289 5.68 16.48 -10.10
CA ASP A 289 6.51 15.68 -9.23
C ASP A 289 5.73 15.33 -7.95
N TRP A 290 5.10 14.15 -7.93
CA TRP A 290 4.58 13.56 -6.70
C TRP A 290 5.74 12.86 -6.01
N GLY A 291 6.51 13.65 -5.26
CA GLY A 291 7.70 13.25 -4.51
C GLY A 291 7.50 11.95 -3.74
N VAL A 292 7.78 10.84 -4.41
CA VAL A 292 8.14 9.56 -3.83
C VAL A 292 9.59 9.37 -4.22
N THR A 293 10.48 9.99 -3.45
CA THR A 293 11.90 9.69 -3.53
C THR A 293 12.10 8.30 -2.95
N LEU A 294 12.08 7.30 -3.83
CA LEU A 294 12.53 5.95 -3.50
C LEU A 294 14.06 5.98 -3.57
N GLU A 295 14.72 6.37 -2.48
CA GLU A 295 16.16 6.16 -2.35
C GLU A 295 16.41 4.66 -2.19
N SER A 296 16.79 4.05 -3.31
CA SER A 296 17.33 2.71 -3.36
C SER A 296 18.82 2.78 -3.05
N GLY A 297 19.24 2.14 -1.96
CA GLY A 297 20.61 1.66 -1.78
C GLY A 297 21.60 2.65 -1.15
N LYS A 298 21.58 2.77 0.18
CA LYS A 298 22.81 2.92 0.96
C LYS A 298 22.71 2.03 2.19
N GLU A 299 23.65 1.09 2.28
CA GLU A 299 23.81 0.14 3.38
C GLU A 299 23.85 0.91 4.72
N ILE A 300 22.81 0.76 5.52
CA ILE A 300 22.86 1.12 6.94
C ILE A 300 23.40 -0.12 7.65
N GLN A 301 24.63 -0.01 8.13
CA GLN A 301 25.20 -0.96 9.06
C GLN A 301 24.31 -1.04 10.29
N ASP A 302 23.96 -2.28 10.62
CA ASP A 302 23.25 -2.69 11.81
C ASP A 302 24.04 -2.27 13.07
N THR A 303 23.56 -1.24 13.76
CA THR A 303 23.87 -0.99 15.17
C THR A 303 22.62 -0.56 15.90
N GLY A 304 21.97 -1.55 16.54
CA GLY A 304 21.43 -1.47 17.90
C GLY A 304 20.45 -0.34 18.28
N ALA A 305 19.26 -0.77 18.69
CA ALA A 305 18.21 -0.07 19.43
C ALA A 305 17.29 0.85 18.63
N GLY A 306 16.06 0.36 18.39
CA GLY A 306 14.93 1.11 17.85
C GLY A 306 14.39 2.17 18.81
N GLY A 307 15.16 3.26 18.97
CA GLY A 307 14.65 4.54 19.42
C GLY A 307 14.02 5.26 18.24
N ILE A 308 12.76 5.68 18.38
CA ILE A 308 12.15 6.62 17.42
C ILE A 308 12.91 7.94 17.57
N ASP A 309 13.57 8.36 16.49
CA ASP A 309 14.28 9.62 16.38
C ASP A 309 13.28 10.79 16.38
N TRP A 310 13.48 11.74 17.29
CA TRP A 310 12.63 12.91 17.49
C TRP A 310 13.41 14.22 17.31
N ASP A 311 14.51 14.21 16.55
CA ASP A 311 15.35 15.42 16.35
C ASP A 311 15.12 16.13 15.00
N GLU A 312 13.87 16.52 14.73
CA GLU A 312 13.58 17.58 13.75
C GLU A 312 12.56 18.56 14.32
N SER A 313 12.94 19.28 15.37
CA SER A 313 12.40 20.61 15.70
C SER A 313 13.38 21.34 16.61
N GLU A 314 14.08 22.35 16.10
CA GLU A 314 14.88 23.25 16.94
C GLU A 314 14.05 23.75 18.13
N PRO A 315 14.53 23.59 19.39
CA PRO A 315 13.87 24.21 20.51
C PRO A 315 14.16 25.71 20.47
N ALA A 316 13.14 26.49 20.12
CA ALA A 316 13.14 27.91 20.46
C ALA A 316 13.32 28.01 21.98
N ALA A 317 14.48 28.51 22.39
CA ALA A 317 14.83 28.80 23.77
C ALA A 317 13.86 29.87 24.32
N GLY A 318 12.72 29.41 24.84
CA GLY A 318 11.92 30.19 25.78
C GLY A 318 12.54 29.99 27.16
N GLU A 319 13.26 31.00 27.65
CA GLU A 319 13.54 31.14 29.08
C GLU A 319 12.20 31.08 29.83
N ILE A 320 11.95 29.96 30.51
CA ILE A 320 10.90 29.88 31.51
C ILE A 320 11.51 30.47 32.77
N GLU A 321 11.24 31.76 33.01
CA GLU A 321 11.43 32.37 34.33
C GLU A 321 10.58 31.57 35.34
N LEU A 322 11.26 30.74 36.13
CA LEU A 322 10.69 30.18 37.35
C LEU A 322 10.54 31.35 38.33
N VAL A 323 9.37 31.99 38.30
CA VAL A 323 8.95 32.89 39.37
C VAL A 323 8.80 32.02 40.62
N ASP A 324 9.78 32.13 41.51
CA ASP A 324 9.77 31.54 42.85
C ASP A 324 8.68 32.23 43.66
N ALA A 325 7.44 31.82 43.43
CA ALA A 325 6.30 32.21 44.23
C ALA A 325 6.41 31.49 45.57
N GLY A 326 7.17 32.09 46.49
CA GLY A 326 7.09 31.81 47.92
C GLY A 326 5.63 31.86 48.34
N THR A 327 5.01 30.69 48.42
CA THR A 327 3.64 30.55 48.89
C THR A 327 3.74 30.32 50.38
N ASP A 328 3.36 31.33 51.15
CA ASP A 328 3.00 31.21 52.56
C ASP A 328 1.85 30.18 52.68
N CYS A 329 2.21 28.90 52.69
CA CYS A 329 1.28 27.83 52.98
C CYS A 329 1.09 27.75 54.50
N PRO A 330 -0.16 27.72 55.01
CA PRO A 330 -0.41 27.48 56.42
C PRO A 330 0.30 26.19 56.88
N GLU A 331 0.88 26.21 58.08
CA GLU A 331 1.60 25.05 58.64
C GLU A 331 0.73 23.78 58.53
N GLY A 332 1.27 22.73 57.89
CA GLY A 332 0.65 21.41 57.80
C GLY A 332 -0.20 21.11 56.57
N ILE A 333 -0.35 22.01 55.59
CA ILE A 333 -1.11 21.73 54.35
C ILE A 333 -0.19 21.73 53.13
N ALA A 334 -0.10 20.59 52.44
CA ALA A 334 0.64 20.47 51.19
C ALA A 334 -0.28 20.84 50.00
N ARG A 335 0.04 21.92 49.27
CA ARG A 335 -0.72 22.44 48.13
C ARG A 335 0.16 22.59 46.88
N GLY A 336 -0.45 22.48 45.71
CA GLY A 336 0.23 22.71 44.43
C GLY A 336 1.44 21.77 44.24
N GLY A 337 2.62 22.32 43.97
CA GLY A 337 3.86 21.55 43.81
C GLY A 337 4.29 20.80 45.08
N ASP A 338 3.94 21.29 46.27
CA ASP A 338 4.28 20.66 47.55
C ASP A 338 3.42 19.41 47.84
N ALA A 339 2.28 19.26 47.15
CA ALA A 339 1.39 18.11 47.23
C ALA A 339 1.85 16.91 46.39
N LEU A 340 2.78 17.13 45.45
CA LEU A 340 3.37 16.08 44.64
C LEU A 340 4.32 15.22 45.48
N SER A 341 4.41 13.94 45.13
CA SER A 341 5.42 13.06 45.69
C SER A 341 6.81 13.33 45.08
N LEU A 342 7.85 12.92 45.79
CA LEU A 342 9.24 13.14 45.39
C LEU A 342 9.57 12.52 44.02
N LEU A 343 8.97 11.38 43.67
CA LEU A 343 9.20 10.74 42.37
C LEU A 343 8.28 11.26 41.26
N GLU A 344 7.23 12.03 41.58
CA GLU A 344 6.38 12.70 40.58
C GLU A 344 7.01 14.01 40.09
N SER A 345 7.64 14.77 41.00
CA SER A 345 8.36 16.00 40.66
C SER A 345 9.60 15.69 39.82
N SER A 346 9.74 16.36 38.67
CA SER A 346 10.84 16.13 37.73
C SER A 346 12.21 16.41 38.34
N GLN A 347 12.33 17.46 39.15
CA GLN A 347 13.58 17.86 39.76
C GLN A 347 14.10 16.79 40.74
N THR A 348 13.27 16.39 41.70
CA THR A 348 13.65 15.42 42.74
C THR A 348 13.75 14.01 42.19
N ARG A 349 12.94 13.65 41.20
CA ARG A 349 13.10 12.39 40.46
C ARG A 349 14.44 12.32 39.75
N ASN A 350 14.83 13.37 39.03
CA ASN A 350 16.13 13.38 38.33
C ASN A 350 17.28 13.29 39.33
N GLN A 351 17.23 14.04 40.43
CA GLN A 351 18.22 13.93 41.50
C GLN A 351 18.30 12.50 42.08
N PHE A 352 17.15 11.86 42.32
CA PHE A 352 17.12 10.46 42.79
C PHE A 352 17.73 9.49 41.78
N ILE A 353 17.48 9.68 40.48
CA ILE A 353 18.08 8.88 39.41
C ILE A 353 19.58 9.11 39.32
N ASP A 354 20.04 10.36 39.40
CA ASP A 354 21.46 10.71 39.35
C ASP A 354 22.22 10.08 40.53
N GLU A 355 21.66 10.17 41.74
CA GLU A 355 22.23 9.55 42.94
C GLU A 355 22.20 8.00 42.87
N LEU A 356 21.19 7.40 42.23
CA LEU A 356 21.18 5.96 41.94
C LEU A 356 22.27 5.56 40.95
N MET A 357 22.49 6.35 39.89
CA MET A 357 23.55 6.11 38.90
C MET A 357 24.94 6.28 39.52
N GLU A 358 25.13 7.26 40.40
CA GLU A 358 26.36 7.44 41.18
C GLU A 358 26.65 6.18 42.02
N LEU A 359 25.64 5.67 42.73
CA LEU A 359 25.76 4.44 43.51
C LEU A 359 26.00 3.20 42.64
N GLU A 360 25.38 3.11 41.46
CA GLU A 360 25.61 2.04 40.48
C GLU A 360 27.08 2.03 40.02
N LEU A 361 27.60 3.18 39.62
CA LEU A 361 28.98 3.32 39.15
C LEU A 361 29.98 2.95 40.24
N PHE A 362 29.73 3.41 41.48
CA PHE A 362 30.54 3.02 42.62
C PHE A 362 30.57 1.50 42.81
N LEU A 363 29.41 0.83 42.82
CA LEU A 363 29.33 -0.62 43.03
C LEU A 363 29.95 -1.40 41.86
N CYS A 364 29.81 -0.92 40.62
CA CYS A 364 30.47 -1.50 39.45
C CYS A 364 31.99 -1.45 39.62
N GLN A 365 32.53 -0.29 39.99
CA GLN A 365 33.95 -0.08 40.23
C GLN A 365 34.46 -0.98 41.39
N ARG A 366 33.70 -1.09 42.48
CA ARG A 366 34.05 -2.01 43.58
C ARG A 366 34.08 -3.46 43.11
N LEU A 367 33.11 -3.87 42.29
CA LEU A 367 33.03 -5.25 41.80
C LEU A 367 34.20 -5.59 40.86
N SER A 368 34.61 -4.66 39.98
CA SER A 368 35.77 -4.86 39.12
C SER A 368 37.07 -4.96 39.92
N GLU A 369 37.27 -4.10 40.90
CA GLU A 369 38.46 -4.14 41.78
C GLU A 369 38.56 -5.45 42.59
N MET A 370 37.42 -6.03 43.00
CA MET A 370 37.37 -7.32 43.68
C MET A 370 37.59 -8.52 42.73
N SER A 371 37.51 -8.32 41.41
CA SER A 371 37.63 -9.38 40.40
C SER A 371 39.03 -9.51 39.81
N GLU A 372 39.85 -8.47 39.87
CA GLU A 372 41.25 -8.51 39.44
C GLU A 372 42.12 -9.22 40.50
N GLU A 373 43.02 -10.11 40.06
CA GLU A 373 43.88 -10.98 40.90
C GLU A 373 44.98 -10.22 41.69
N GLY A 374 44.64 -9.09 42.33
CA GLY A 374 45.45 -8.28 43.23
C GLY A 374 45.07 -8.42 44.72
N ASP A 375 44.38 -9.50 45.07
CA ASP A 375 43.68 -9.72 46.35
C ASP A 375 44.57 -9.48 47.59
N MET A 376 45.87 -9.79 47.53
CA MET A 376 46.76 -9.57 48.70
C MET A 376 47.18 -8.11 48.92
N VAL A 377 47.27 -7.29 47.86
CA VAL A 377 47.71 -5.88 47.96
C VAL A 377 46.52 -4.94 48.14
N ALA A 378 45.34 -5.29 47.61
CA ALA A 378 44.10 -4.57 47.89
C ALA A 378 43.64 -4.79 49.34
N MET A 379 43.74 -6.03 49.86
CA MET A 379 43.35 -6.35 51.25
C MET A 379 44.26 -5.68 52.30
N SER A 380 45.51 -5.34 51.95
CA SER A 380 46.39 -4.60 52.87
C SER A 380 46.03 -3.11 52.97
N GLN A 381 45.49 -2.50 51.90
CA GLN A 381 45.08 -1.09 51.87
C GLN A 381 43.86 -0.81 52.74
N PHE A 382 42.96 -1.79 52.92
CA PHE A 382 41.74 -1.64 53.71
C PHE A 382 41.86 -2.13 55.16
N GLN A 383 43.06 -2.43 55.66
CA GLN A 383 43.24 -2.88 57.06
C GLN A 383 42.77 -1.86 58.12
N LEU A 384 42.86 -0.56 57.80
CA LEU A 384 42.36 0.52 58.65
C LEU A 384 40.93 0.97 58.29
N ALA A 385 40.31 0.35 57.28
CA ALA A 385 38.97 0.70 56.86
C ALA A 385 37.91 0.24 57.87
N PRO A 386 36.77 0.95 57.97
CA PRO A 386 35.63 0.50 58.77
C PRO A 386 35.17 -0.93 58.42
N CYS A 387 34.60 -1.66 59.40
CA CYS A 387 34.14 -3.03 59.19
C CYS A 387 33.11 -3.17 58.05
N VAL A 388 32.34 -2.11 57.77
CA VAL A 388 31.39 -2.08 56.65
C VAL A 388 32.09 -2.24 55.29
N ILE A 389 33.34 -1.78 55.16
CA ILE A 389 34.17 -1.95 53.95
C ILE A 389 34.85 -3.32 53.96
N GLN A 390 35.44 -3.71 55.10
CA GLN A 390 36.19 -4.97 55.21
C GLN A 390 35.32 -6.23 55.09
N ALA A 391 34.06 -6.17 55.53
CA ALA A 391 33.15 -7.32 55.54
C ALA A 391 32.46 -7.58 54.19
N GLN A 392 32.87 -6.90 53.11
CA GLN A 392 32.27 -7.08 51.79
C GLN A 392 32.85 -8.28 51.04
N SER A 393 32.01 -8.91 50.24
CA SER A 393 32.40 -9.94 49.28
C SER A 393 31.86 -9.58 47.90
N ALA A 394 32.51 -10.08 46.84
CA ALA A 394 32.07 -9.84 45.47
C ALA A 394 30.59 -10.22 45.26
N GLN A 395 30.12 -11.31 45.88
CA GLN A 395 28.72 -11.75 45.80
C GLN A 395 27.75 -10.74 46.45
N ARG A 396 28.13 -10.14 47.58
CA ARG A 396 27.29 -9.15 48.27
C ARG A 396 27.23 -7.84 47.48
N VAL A 397 28.35 -7.37 46.96
CA VAL A 397 28.42 -6.16 46.11
C VAL A 397 27.63 -6.39 44.81
N GLN A 398 27.70 -7.58 44.23
CA GLN A 398 26.90 -7.94 43.05
C GLN A 398 25.40 -7.93 43.35
N ALA A 399 24.97 -8.42 44.52
CA ALA A 399 23.58 -8.36 44.94
C ALA A 399 23.10 -6.91 45.14
N MET A 400 23.90 -6.07 45.81
CA MET A 400 23.62 -4.64 45.96
C MET A 400 23.49 -3.93 44.61
N LEU A 401 24.39 -4.24 43.66
CA LEU A 401 24.36 -3.67 42.31
C LEU A 401 23.09 -4.09 41.55
N ALA A 402 22.66 -5.35 41.69
CA ALA A 402 21.42 -5.83 41.10
C ALA A 402 20.19 -5.10 41.68
N ASP A 403 20.20 -4.77 42.97
CA ASP A 403 19.12 -4.02 43.62
C ASP A 403 19.03 -2.58 43.08
N VAL A 404 20.17 -1.89 42.97
CA VAL A 404 20.26 -0.53 42.40
C VAL A 404 19.78 -0.52 40.95
N ARG A 405 20.25 -1.46 40.12
CA ARG A 405 19.84 -1.58 38.71
C ARG A 405 18.35 -1.83 38.53
N ARG A 406 17.74 -2.66 39.38
CA ARG A 406 16.28 -2.91 39.35
C ARG A 406 15.47 -1.66 39.64
N LEU A 407 15.95 -0.79 40.53
CA LEU A 407 15.31 0.49 40.81
C LEU A 407 15.50 1.48 39.67
N LEU A 408 16.71 1.56 39.10
CA LEU A 408 16.99 2.38 37.91
C LEU A 408 16.11 1.98 36.73
N GLU A 409 16.08 0.70 36.35
CA GLU A 409 15.23 0.19 35.26
C GLU A 409 13.75 0.53 35.48
N GLY A 410 13.29 0.45 36.73
CA GLY A 410 11.94 0.80 37.14
C GLY A 410 11.57 2.28 36.95
N LEU A 411 12.53 3.19 36.84
CA LEU A 411 12.30 4.62 36.65
C LEU A 411 12.76 5.14 35.28
N THR A 412 13.72 4.48 34.64
CA THR A 412 14.34 4.92 33.39
C THR A 412 13.86 4.16 32.16
N SER A 413 13.00 3.15 32.31
CA SER A 413 12.40 2.45 31.16
C SER A 413 11.67 3.43 30.22
N LEU A 414 11.69 3.14 28.92
CA LEU A 414 11.03 3.96 27.88
C LEU A 414 9.56 4.23 28.23
N ARG A 415 8.86 3.22 28.74
CA ARG A 415 7.46 3.34 29.20
C ARG A 415 7.33 4.39 30.30
N MET A 416 8.19 4.38 31.31
CA MET A 416 8.16 5.37 32.41
C MET A 416 8.47 6.77 31.91
N GLN A 417 9.43 6.92 31.00
CA GLN A 417 9.73 8.21 30.36
C GLN A 417 8.50 8.77 29.64
N HIS A 418 7.78 7.94 28.89
CA HIS A 418 6.52 8.32 28.27
C HIS A 418 5.45 8.72 29.30
N LEU A 419 5.30 7.97 30.39
CA LEU A 419 4.34 8.32 31.44
C LEU A 419 4.66 9.66 32.09
N PHE A 420 5.93 9.97 32.33
CA PHE A 420 6.34 11.28 32.84
C PHE A 420 6.08 12.40 31.83
N MET A 421 6.31 12.18 30.53
CA MET A 421 5.98 13.14 29.48
C MET A 421 4.47 13.39 29.39
N ILE A 422 3.66 12.33 29.54
CA ILE A 422 2.20 12.43 29.56
C ILE A 422 1.73 13.22 30.78
N GLN A 423 2.26 12.90 31.97
CA GLN A 423 1.91 13.60 33.21
C GLN A 423 2.29 15.09 33.16
N ALA A 424 3.44 15.42 32.56
CA ALA A 424 3.92 16.78 32.45
C ALA A 424 3.16 17.62 31.42
N SER A 425 2.57 17.01 30.39
CA SER A 425 1.89 17.76 29.32
C SER A 425 0.68 17.02 28.73
N PRO A 426 -0.56 17.52 28.88
CA PRO A 426 -1.73 16.92 28.24
C PRO A 426 -1.65 16.97 26.70
N ARG A 427 -0.97 17.99 26.14
CA ARG A 427 -0.71 18.10 24.68
C ARG A 427 0.14 16.95 24.14
N TYR A 428 0.91 16.27 24.99
CA TYR A 428 1.65 15.09 24.57
C TYR A 428 0.70 13.92 24.25
N VAL A 429 -0.38 13.75 25.03
CA VAL A 429 -1.42 12.72 24.76
C VAL A 429 -2.07 12.96 23.41
N GLU A 430 -2.45 14.21 23.12
CA GLU A 430 -3.06 14.59 21.84
C GLU A 430 -2.11 14.26 20.68
N ARG A 431 -0.85 14.72 20.75
CA ARG A 431 0.16 14.45 19.71
C ARG A 431 0.41 12.96 19.48
N VAL A 432 0.56 12.17 20.55
CA VAL A 432 0.75 10.72 20.44
C VAL A 432 -0.50 10.05 19.86
N SER A 433 -1.68 10.47 20.30
CA SER A 433 -2.96 9.96 19.79
C SER A 433 -3.12 10.25 18.30
N ASP A 434 -2.81 11.46 17.85
CA ASP A 434 -2.91 11.86 16.45
C ASP A 434 -1.89 11.13 15.58
N MET A 435 -0.64 11.02 16.04
CA MET A 435 0.41 10.27 15.36
C MET A 435 0.01 8.79 15.16
N LEU A 436 -0.51 8.15 16.21
CA LEU A 436 -0.96 6.75 16.14
C LEU A 436 -2.21 6.62 15.24
N ARG A 437 -3.18 7.52 15.36
CA ARG A 437 -4.35 7.57 14.47
C ARG A 437 -3.96 7.78 13.02
N GLN A 438 -2.96 8.60 12.73
CA GLN A 438 -2.48 8.85 11.36
C GLN A 438 -1.92 7.59 10.72
N LYS A 439 -1.13 6.78 11.45
CA LYS A 439 -0.62 5.50 10.95
C LYS A 439 -1.76 4.53 10.59
N LEU A 440 -2.79 4.47 11.42
CA LEU A 440 -3.96 3.63 11.17
C LEU A 440 -4.78 4.14 9.98
N LYS A 441 -5.02 5.46 9.91
CA LYS A 441 -5.69 6.11 8.76
C LYS A 441 -4.97 5.83 7.44
N GLN A 442 -3.63 5.91 7.41
CA GLN A 442 -2.84 5.58 6.22
C GLN A 442 -3.04 4.12 5.79
N ALA A 443 -3.09 3.18 6.74
CA ALA A 443 -3.36 1.78 6.42
C ALA A 443 -4.76 1.59 5.82
N ASP A 444 -5.77 2.27 6.36
CA ASP A 444 -7.15 2.16 5.86
C ASP A 444 -7.31 2.79 4.47
N ILE A 445 -6.63 3.91 4.20
CA ILE A 445 -6.56 4.51 2.85
C ILE A 445 -5.99 3.52 1.84
N LEU A 446 -4.93 2.79 2.20
CA LEU A 446 -4.33 1.78 1.34
C LEU A 446 -5.27 0.59 1.08
N VAL A 447 -6.07 0.20 2.08
CA VAL A 447 -7.11 -0.84 1.93
C VAL A 447 -8.21 -0.37 0.97
N LEU A 448 -8.68 0.87 1.09
CA LEU A 448 -9.66 1.46 0.15
C LEU A 448 -9.09 1.56 -1.26
N LYS A 449 -7.83 2.00 -1.39
CA LYS A 449 -7.12 2.05 -2.68
C LYS A 449 -6.97 0.67 -3.31
N ARG A 450 -6.73 -0.37 -2.51
CA ARG A 450 -6.71 -1.75 -3.01
C ARG A 450 -8.07 -2.16 -3.58
N ALA A 451 -9.17 -1.81 -2.92
CA ALA A 451 -10.51 -2.11 -3.41
C ALA A 451 -10.79 -1.45 -4.77
N SER A 452 -10.40 -0.18 -4.95
CA SER A 452 -10.57 0.50 -6.24
C SER A 452 -9.66 -0.08 -7.34
N LEU A 453 -8.43 -0.51 -7.00
CA LEU A 453 -7.56 -1.22 -7.94
C LEU A 453 -8.16 -2.58 -8.35
N ALA A 454 -8.75 -3.32 -7.40
CA ALA A 454 -9.42 -4.59 -7.67
C ALA A 454 -10.64 -4.43 -8.60
N GLN A 455 -11.42 -3.36 -8.43
CA GLN A 455 -12.50 -3.03 -9.36
C GLN A 455 -11.97 -2.78 -10.78
N ARG A 456 -10.92 -1.96 -10.93
CA ARG A 456 -10.32 -1.69 -12.25
C ARG A 456 -9.71 -2.94 -12.89
N ARG A 457 -9.18 -3.86 -12.07
CA ARG A 457 -8.67 -5.15 -12.56
C ARG A 457 -9.80 -6.03 -13.08
N GLN A 458 -10.94 -6.02 -12.40
CA GLN A 458 -12.14 -6.72 -12.83
C GLN A 458 -12.68 -6.16 -14.16
N GLU A 459 -12.73 -4.84 -14.32
CA GLU A 459 -13.11 -4.18 -15.57
C GLU A 459 -12.18 -4.59 -16.73
N ALA A 460 -10.87 -4.63 -16.50
CA ALA A 460 -9.89 -5.07 -17.52
C ALA A 460 -10.03 -6.57 -17.87
N LEU A 461 -10.44 -7.40 -16.92
CA LEU A 461 -10.72 -8.83 -17.14
C LEU A 461 -11.99 -9.01 -17.98
N GLU A 462 -13.03 -8.24 -17.72
CA GLU A 462 -14.26 -8.23 -18.52
C GLU A 462 -14.01 -7.73 -19.94
N GLU A 463 -13.16 -6.71 -20.12
CA GLU A 463 -12.73 -6.28 -21.46
C GLU A 463 -12.02 -7.41 -22.21
N GLN A 464 -11.09 -8.11 -21.56
CA GLN A 464 -10.43 -9.28 -22.16
C GLN A 464 -11.45 -10.37 -22.56
N ALA A 465 -12.35 -10.74 -21.63
CA ALA A 465 -13.36 -11.76 -21.86
C ALA A 465 -14.32 -11.42 -23.02
N ASN A 466 -14.56 -10.13 -23.28
CA ASN A 466 -15.36 -9.66 -24.41
C ASN A 466 -14.59 -9.66 -25.75
N LEU A 467 -13.27 -9.51 -25.72
CA LEU A 467 -12.43 -9.45 -26.92
C LEU A 467 -11.98 -10.83 -27.43
N GLU A 468 -11.73 -11.77 -26.52
CA GLU A 468 -11.35 -13.16 -26.84
C GLU A 468 -12.30 -13.87 -27.83
N PRO A 469 -13.64 -13.89 -27.62
CA PRO A 469 -14.54 -14.54 -28.58
C PRO A 469 -14.57 -13.82 -29.94
N ARG A 470 -14.29 -12.52 -29.97
CA ARG A 470 -14.25 -11.75 -31.23
C ARG A 470 -13.04 -12.11 -32.07
N ILE A 471 -11.87 -12.31 -31.45
CA ILE A 471 -10.68 -12.73 -32.19
C ILE A 471 -10.83 -14.18 -32.69
N ASP A 472 -11.43 -15.07 -31.90
CA ASP A 472 -11.71 -16.45 -32.32
C ASP A 472 -12.67 -16.50 -33.52
N LEU A 473 -13.75 -15.70 -33.48
CA LEU A 473 -14.68 -15.57 -34.59
C LEU A 473 -13.99 -15.01 -35.85
N LEU A 474 -13.13 -14.01 -35.68
CA LEU A 474 -12.37 -13.39 -36.77
C LEU A 474 -11.38 -14.39 -37.38
N ALA A 475 -10.75 -15.25 -36.55
CA ALA A 475 -9.85 -16.31 -36.99
C ALA A 475 -10.60 -17.42 -37.74
N ALA A 476 -11.79 -17.81 -37.28
CA ALA A 476 -12.64 -18.78 -37.96
C ALA A 476 -13.05 -18.26 -39.35
N ARG A 477 -13.54 -17.02 -39.43
CA ARG A 477 -13.92 -16.37 -40.70
C ARG A 477 -12.75 -16.22 -41.66
N ALA A 478 -11.55 -15.87 -41.16
CA ALA A 478 -10.35 -15.78 -42.00
C ALA A 478 -9.96 -17.14 -42.60
N LYS A 479 -10.09 -18.24 -41.84
CA LYS A 479 -9.85 -19.61 -42.35
C LYS A 479 -10.88 -20.03 -43.40
N GLU A 480 -12.14 -19.65 -43.23
CA GLU A 480 -13.18 -19.89 -44.23
C GLU A 480 -12.90 -19.13 -45.53
N LEU A 481 -12.56 -17.84 -45.42
CA LEU A 481 -12.14 -17.01 -46.55
C LEU A 481 -10.94 -17.60 -47.29
N GLN A 482 -9.94 -18.05 -46.54
CA GLN A 482 -8.76 -18.71 -47.11
C GLN A 482 -9.16 -19.92 -47.97
N LYS A 483 -9.95 -20.85 -47.41
CA LYS A 483 -10.38 -22.06 -48.13
C LYS A 483 -11.17 -21.74 -49.38
N LEU A 484 -12.06 -20.75 -49.33
CA LEU A 484 -12.87 -20.34 -50.49
C LEU A 484 -12.00 -19.77 -51.61
N ILE A 485 -11.05 -18.90 -51.27
CA ILE A 485 -10.15 -18.26 -52.24
C ILE A 485 -9.19 -19.30 -52.85
N GLU A 486 -8.60 -20.18 -52.02
CA GLU A 486 -7.72 -21.26 -52.50
C GLU A 486 -8.45 -22.19 -53.47
N ALA A 487 -9.69 -22.58 -53.13
CA ALA A 487 -10.51 -23.43 -53.99
C ALA A 487 -10.87 -22.74 -55.32
N ASP A 488 -11.19 -21.44 -55.30
CA ASP A 488 -11.52 -20.67 -56.51
C ASP A 488 -10.30 -20.54 -57.44
N ILE A 489 -9.14 -20.15 -56.89
CA ILE A 489 -7.89 -20.05 -57.65
C ILE A 489 -7.48 -21.44 -58.17
N SER A 490 -7.58 -22.49 -57.35
CA SER A 490 -7.24 -23.86 -57.75
C SER A 490 -8.05 -24.32 -58.97
N LYS A 491 -9.36 -24.04 -58.99
CA LYS A 491 -10.23 -24.35 -60.15
C LYS A 491 -9.74 -23.67 -61.43
N ARG A 492 -9.25 -22.43 -61.35
CA ARG A 492 -8.72 -21.67 -62.51
C ARG A 492 -7.37 -22.20 -63.01
N TYR A 493 -6.67 -22.99 -62.21
CA TYR A 493 -5.36 -23.57 -62.53
C TYR A 493 -5.39 -25.10 -62.60
N ASN A 494 -6.40 -25.69 -63.24
CA ASN A 494 -6.52 -27.14 -63.45
C ASN A 494 -6.42 -27.98 -62.16
N LYS A 495 -6.99 -27.49 -61.05
CA LYS A 495 -6.95 -28.11 -59.72
C LYS A 495 -5.55 -28.23 -59.12
N ARG A 496 -4.63 -27.32 -59.48
CA ARG A 496 -3.34 -27.19 -58.78
C ARG A 496 -3.55 -26.83 -57.31
N PRO A 497 -2.71 -27.33 -56.40
CA PRO A 497 -2.74 -26.90 -55.01
C PRO A 497 -2.36 -25.41 -54.91
N VAL A 498 -3.11 -24.64 -54.14
CA VAL A 498 -2.89 -23.20 -53.88
C VAL A 498 -2.81 -23.01 -52.38
N ASN A 499 -1.78 -22.31 -51.90
CA ASN A 499 -1.61 -22.00 -50.49
C ASN A 499 -1.54 -20.48 -50.29
N LEU A 500 -2.42 -19.93 -49.46
CA LEU A 500 -2.30 -18.56 -48.98
C LEU A 500 -1.40 -18.54 -47.74
N MET A 501 -0.24 -17.91 -47.89
CA MET A 501 0.76 -17.81 -46.84
C MET A 501 0.47 -16.60 -45.94
N GLY A 502 0.67 -16.78 -44.64
CA GLY A 502 0.56 -15.70 -43.64
C GLY A 502 -0.85 -15.44 -43.11
N VAL A 503 -1.81 -16.37 -43.26
CA VAL A 503 -3.16 -16.24 -42.69
C VAL A 503 -3.12 -16.54 -41.17
N HIS A 504 -2.68 -15.55 -40.38
CA HIS A 504 -2.62 -15.64 -38.92
C HIS A 504 -3.34 -14.46 -38.26
N VAL A 505 -4.58 -14.71 -37.84
CA VAL A 505 -5.43 -13.78 -37.09
C VAL A 505 -5.05 -13.69 -35.63
#